data_AF-A0A2U9NZC2-F1
#
_entry.id   AF-A0A2U9NZC2-F1
#
_cell.length_a   1.000
_cell.length_b   1.000
_cell.length_c   1.000
_cell.angle_alpha   90.00
_cell.angle_beta   90.00
_cell.angle_gamma   90.00
#
_symmetry.space_group_name_H-M   'P 1'
#
loop_
_entity.id
_entity.type
_entity.pdbx_description
1 polymer ?
#
loop_
_entity_poly.entity_id
_entity_poly.type
_entity_poly.pdbx_seq_one_letter_code
_entity_poly.pdbx_strand_id
1 'polypeptide(L)' 'MEPRPLADLEQDALARVEEEWARRARGVKPWTTTEYVERCARVHAHYEQRRAWLRLHQQETAS' A
#
# COMPACT_ATOMS: atom_id res chain seq x y z
N MET A 1 17.96 0.11 14.72
CA MET A 1 16.53 0.35 14.43
C MET A 1 15.99 -0.92 13.84
N GLU A 2 14.98 -1.53 14.46
CA GLU A 2 14.31 -2.69 13.87
C GLU A 2 13.56 -2.26 12.60
N PRO A 3 13.54 -3.08 11.54
CA PRO A 3 12.78 -2.77 10.34
C PRO A 3 11.29 -2.72 10.68
N ARG A 4 10.61 -1.63 10.30
CA ARG A 4 9.18 -1.48 10.54
C ARG A 4 8.38 -2.64 9.93
N PRO A 5 7.34 -3.15 10.62
CA PRO A 5 6.43 -4.14 10.07
C PRO A 5 5.88 -3.73 8.71
N LEU A 6 5.74 -4.69 7.79
CA LEU A 6 5.14 -4.42 6.48
C LEU A 6 3.69 -3.93 6.58
N ALA A 7 2.95 -4.37 7.61
CA ALA A 7 1.59 -3.93 7.86
C ALA A 7 1.51 -2.42 8.10
N ASP A 8 2.45 -1.87 8.89
CA ASP A 8 2.51 -0.43 9.17
C ASP A 8 2.82 0.37 7.90
N LEU A 9 3.74 -0.14 7.07
CA LEU A 9 4.08 0.48 5.79
C LEU A 9 2.91 0.46 4.79
N GLU A 10 2.10 -0.59 4.82
CA GLU A 10 0.88 -0.70 4.00
C GLU A 10 -0.19 0.28 4.49
N GLN A 11 -0.40 0.39 5.80
CA GLN A 11 -1.31 1.37 6.39
C GLN A 11 -0.90 2.81 6.07
N ASP A 12 0.39 3.15 6.20
CA ASP A 12 0.91 4.47 5.81
C ASP A 12 0.63 4.77 4.32
N ALA A 13 0.75 3.76 3.45
CA ALA A 13 0.50 3.92 2.03
C ALA A 13 -0.99 4.12 1.72
N LEU A 14 -1.89 3.43 2.44
CA LEU A 14 -3.34 3.63 2.33
C LEU A 14 -3.74 5.02 2.83
N ALA A 15 -3.20 5.47 3.97
CA ALA A 15 -3.45 6.80 4.51
C ALA A 15 -3.11 7.91 3.50
N ARG A 16 -2.02 7.76 2.75
CA ARG A 16 -1.66 8.69 1.66
C ARG A 16 -2.68 8.70 0.52
N VAL A 17 -3.30 7.56 0.20
CA VAL A 17 -4.39 7.50 -0.80
C VAL A 17 -5.63 8.24 -0.29
N GLU A 18 -5.97 8.09 1.00
CA GLU A 18 -7.08 8.80 1.64
C GLU A 18 -6.84 10.32 1.71
N GLU A 19 -5.63 10.75 2.09
CA GLU A 19 -5.24 12.16 2.07
C GLU A 19 -5.38 12.76 0.68
N GLU A 20 -4.92 12.04 -0.35
CA GLU A 20 -5.02 12.47 -1.74
C GLU A 20 -6.48 12.56 -2.21
N TRP A 21 -7.31 11.60 -1.84
CA TRP A 21 -8.75 11.63 -2.10
C TRP A 21 -9.40 12.87 -1.50
N ALA A 22 -9.15 13.12 -0.21
CA ALA A 22 -9.66 14.29 0.50
C ALA A 22 -9.10 15.61 -0.07
N ARG A 23 -7.85 15.63 -0.54
CA ARG A 23 -7.26 16.79 -1.21
C ARG A 23 -7.96 17.08 -2.53
N ARG A 24 -8.17 16.05 -3.37
CA ARG A 24 -8.81 16.21 -4.68
C ARG A 24 -10.26 16.63 -4.59
N ALA A 25 -11.00 16.10 -3.61
CA ALA A 25 -12.37 16.53 -3.32
C ALA A 25 -12.50 18.05 -3.06
N ARG A 26 -11.41 18.73 -2.66
CA ARG A 26 -11.40 20.15 -2.29
C ARG A 26 -10.95 21.12 -3.39
N GLY A 27 -10.65 20.67 -4.61
CA GLY A 27 -10.36 21.61 -5.71
C GLY A 27 -9.45 21.13 -6.84
N VAL A 28 -8.99 19.88 -6.80
CA VAL A 28 -8.22 19.27 -7.90
C VAL A 28 -9.02 18.08 -8.39
N LYS A 29 -9.54 18.13 -9.63
CA LYS A 29 -10.37 17.08 -10.28
C LYS A 29 -10.61 15.86 -9.39
N PRO A 30 -11.78 15.76 -8.73
CA PRO A 30 -12.10 14.64 -7.86
C PRO A 30 -11.91 13.33 -8.61
N TRP A 31 -11.31 12.35 -7.93
CA TRP A 31 -11.38 10.99 -8.41
C TRP A 31 -12.82 10.48 -8.31
N THR A 32 -13.16 9.54 -9.16
CA THR A 32 -14.33 8.69 -8.98
C THR A 32 -14.06 7.66 -7.87
N THR A 33 -15.14 7.13 -7.28
CA THR A 33 -15.02 6.04 -6.30
C THR A 33 -14.23 4.85 -6.86
N THR A 34 -14.39 4.53 -8.14
CA THR A 34 -13.62 3.49 -8.83
C THR A 34 -12.13 3.79 -8.81
N GLU A 35 -11.72 5.01 -9.17
CA GLU A 35 -10.31 5.42 -9.16
C GLU A 35 -9.68 5.42 -7.75
N TYR A 36 -10.48 5.63 -6.71
CA TYR A 36 -10.04 5.48 -5.32
C TYR A 36 -9.80 4.00 -4.98
N VAL A 37 -10.79 3.15 -5.24
CA VAL A 37 -10.71 1.70 -4.97
C VAL A 37 -9.55 1.06 -5.73
N GLU A 38 -9.36 1.42 -7.00
CA GLU A 38 -8.23 0.93 -7.82
C GLU A 38 -6.87 1.30 -7.23
N ARG A 39 -6.75 2.48 -6.61
CA ARG A 39 -5.49 2.88 -5.95
C ARG A 39 -5.25 2.13 -4.67
N CYS A 40 -6.27 1.93 -3.83
CA CYS A 40 -6.16 1.08 -2.65
C CYS A 40 -5.77 -0.35 -3.03
N ALA A 41 -6.40 -0.92 -4.08
CA ALA A 41 -6.07 -2.24 -4.59
C ALA A 41 -4.61 -2.35 -5.06
N ARG A 42 -4.05 -1.32 -5.69
CA ARG A 42 -2.62 -1.29 -6.07
C ARG A 42 -1.69 -1.30 -4.86
N VAL A 43 -2.05 -0.60 -3.77
CA VAL A 43 -1.27 -0.64 -2.52
C VAL A 43 -1.27 -2.06 -1.97
N HIS A 44 -2.43 -2.68 -1.82
CA HIS A 44 -2.53 -4.06 -1.34
C HIS A 44 -1.74 -5.04 -2.21
N ALA A 45 -1.92 -4.98 -3.53
CA ALA A 45 -1.21 -5.86 -4.47
C ALA A 45 0.33 -5.71 -4.34
N HIS A 46 0.83 -4.50 -4.19
CA HIS A 46 2.26 -4.26 -3.98
C HIS A 46 2.78 -4.93 -2.70
N TYR A 47 2.08 -4.77 -1.58
CA TYR A 47 2.49 -5.35 -0.31
C TYR A 47 2.27 -6.86 -0.23
N GLU A 48 1.29 -7.41 -0.93
CA GLU A 48 1.14 -8.85 -1.11
C GLU A 48 2.32 -9.46 -1.89
N GLN A 49 2.72 -8.83 -3.00
CA GLN A 49 3.91 -9.25 -3.76
C GLN A 49 5.16 -9.20 -2.88
N ARG A 50 5.32 -8.12 -2.09
CA ARG A 50 6.45 -7.98 -1.18
C ARG A 50 6.45 -9.03 -0.07
N ARG A 51 5.28 -9.36 0.51
CA ARG A 51 5.13 -10.47 1.47
C ARG A 51 5.48 -11.81 0.83
N ALA A 52 5.03 -12.07 -0.39
CA ALA A 52 5.35 -13.30 -1.11
C ALA A 52 6.87 -13.42 -1.36
N TRP A 53 7.51 -12.33 -1.78
CA TRP A 53 8.96 -12.27 -1.98
C TRP A 53 9.72 -12.58 -0.69
N LEU A 54 9.35 -11.93 0.43
CA LEU A 54 9.99 -12.18 1.72
C LEU A 54 9.82 -13.63 2.20
N ARG A 55 8.63 -14.23 2.01
CA ARG A 55 8.40 -15.63 2.37
C ARG A 55 9.36 -16.57 1.63
N LEU A 56 9.58 -16.34 0.34
CA LEU A 56 10.50 -17.17 -0.45
C LEU A 56 11.97 -16.99 -0.01
N HIS A 57 12.42 -15.75 0.17
CA HIS A 57 13.85 -15.48 0.44
C HIS A 57 14.23 -15.75 1.91
N GLN A 58 13.28 -15.64 2.86
CA GLN A 58 13.51 -16.09 4.24
C GLN A 58 13.63 -17.61 4.34
N GLN A 59 12.94 -18.37 3.47
CA GLN A 59 13.07 -19.84 3.41
C GLN A 59 14.41 -20.28 2.81
N GLU A 60 14.89 -19.59 1.77
CA GLU A 60 16.21 -19.86 1.16
C GLU A 60 17.38 -19.58 2.11
N THR A 61 17.27 -18.56 2.97
CA THR A 61 18.35 -18.20 3.91
C THR A 61 18.39 -19.13 5.14
N ALA A 62 17.31 -19.88 5.39
CA ALA A 62 17.20 -20.80 6.52
C ALA A 62 17.45 -22.28 6.16
N SER A 63 17.75 -22.59 4.90
CA SER A 63 18.15 -23.94 4.42
C SER A 63 19.66 -24.12 4.36
#